data_AF-A0A4U5LRS0-F1
#
_entry.id   AF-A0A4U5LRS0-F1
#
_cell.length_a   1.000
_cell.length_b   1.000
_cell.length_c   1.000
_cell.angle_alpha   90.00
_cell.angle_beta   90.00
_cell.angle_gamma   90.00
#
_symmetry.space_group_name_H-M   'P 1'
#
loop_
_entity.id
_entity.type
_entity.pdbx_description
1 polymer ?
#
loop_
_entity_poly.entity_id
_entity_poly.type
_entity_poly.pdbx_seq_one_letter_code
_entity_poly.pdbx_strand_id
1 'polypeptide(L)'
;MFLFCLTFTLLFTESTVACMATRETRLPVTLLPVMKDCARCPVLVKIVEGDFNGIPKKTIEVDEAVPAASDGCIRRRLLCSGVQNAQRTFFRWFSANGAQVGESLGTGHVQQNLVCNDNKQWILEGGNNVPVASVECISA
;
A
#
# COMPACT_ATOMS: atom_id res chain seq x y z
N MET A 1 -38.63 21.68 64.63
CA MET A 1 -39.68 21.29 65.60
C MET A 1 -40.96 21.04 64.82
N PHE A 2 -41.35 19.76 64.73
CA PHE A 2 -42.65 19.21 64.28
C PHE A 2 -43.07 19.50 62.82
N LEU A 3 -43.72 18.62 62.05
CA LEU A 3 -44.41 17.37 62.37
C LEU A 3 -44.61 16.56 61.06
N PHE A 4 -44.64 15.24 61.22
CA PHE A 4 -45.10 14.21 60.28
C PHE A 4 -46.45 14.51 59.58
N CYS A 5 -46.60 14.08 58.33
CA CYS A 5 -47.85 13.58 57.75
C CYS A 5 -47.55 12.71 56.51
N LEU A 6 -47.49 11.39 56.67
CA LEU A 6 -48.59 10.42 56.43
C LEU A 6 -48.95 10.21 54.95
N THR A 7 -48.26 9.22 54.36
CA THR A 7 -48.78 8.12 53.52
C THR A 7 -49.93 8.40 52.56
N PHE A 8 -49.70 8.18 51.27
CA PHE A 8 -50.68 7.51 50.41
C PHE A 8 -49.99 6.64 49.36
N THR A 9 -50.07 5.34 49.59
CA THR A 9 -49.71 4.24 48.69
C THR A 9 -50.58 4.24 47.44
N LEU A 10 -49.98 4.29 46.26
CA LEU A 10 -50.62 3.83 45.02
C LEU A 10 -49.71 2.79 44.36
N LEU A 11 -50.14 1.53 44.51
CA LEU A 11 -49.64 0.38 43.77
C LEU A 11 -49.95 0.56 42.29
N PHE A 12 -48.94 0.85 41.49
CA PHE A 12 -49.00 0.65 40.05
C PHE A 12 -48.29 -0.66 39.73
N THR A 13 -49.08 -1.74 39.62
CA THR A 13 -48.62 -3.00 39.02
C THR A 13 -48.59 -2.82 37.51
N GLU A 14 -47.49 -2.24 37.01
CA GLU A 14 -47.21 -2.24 35.58
C GLU A 14 -46.75 -3.65 35.18
N SER A 15 -47.64 -4.35 34.48
CA SER A 15 -47.35 -5.63 33.86
C SER A 15 -46.45 -5.36 32.65
N THR A 16 -45.13 -5.45 32.83
CA THR A 16 -44.19 -5.32 31.72
C THR A 16 -44.23 -6.60 30.88
N VAL A 17 -44.90 -6.50 29.74
CA VAL A 17 -44.89 -7.55 28.70
C VAL A 17 -43.45 -7.65 28.19
N ALA A 18 -42.73 -8.68 28.61
CA ALA A 18 -41.40 -8.99 28.12
C ALA A 18 -41.49 -9.41 26.64
N CYS A 19 -41.35 -8.46 25.72
CA CYS A 19 -41.02 -8.77 24.34
C CYS A 19 -39.62 -9.38 24.31
N MET A 20 -39.54 -10.71 24.28
CA MET A 20 -38.33 -11.41 23.85
C MET A 20 -38.11 -11.14 22.36
N ALA A 21 -37.41 -10.04 22.06
CA ALA A 21 -36.80 -9.83 20.77
C ALA A 21 -35.69 -10.89 20.61
N THR A 22 -35.98 -11.96 19.89
CA THR A 22 -34.98 -12.91 19.40
C THR A 22 -34.09 -12.18 18.40
N ARG A 23 -33.08 -11.47 18.93
CA ARG A 23 -31.99 -10.92 18.13
C ARG A 23 -31.26 -12.11 17.53
N GLU A 24 -31.36 -12.28 16.22
CA GLU A 24 -30.53 -13.24 15.49
C GLU A 24 -29.07 -12.96 15.82
N THR A 25 -28.48 -13.84 16.62
CA THR A 25 -27.04 -13.91 16.81
C THR A 25 -26.46 -14.37 15.48
N ARG A 26 -26.26 -13.43 14.53
CA ARG A 26 -25.43 -13.69 13.36
C ARG A 26 -24.06 -14.05 13.91
N LEU A 27 -23.71 -15.33 13.79
CA LEU A 27 -22.36 -15.80 14.07
C LEU A 27 -21.38 -14.84 13.37
N PRO A 28 -20.33 -14.38 14.05
CA PRO A 28 -19.30 -13.60 13.39
C PRO A 28 -18.78 -14.42 12.23
N VAL A 29 -19.08 -13.99 11.00
CA VAL A 29 -18.44 -14.55 9.81
C VAL A 29 -16.99 -14.12 9.94
N THR A 30 -16.16 -15.05 10.41
CA THR A 30 -14.71 -14.90 10.37
C THR A 30 -14.35 -14.85 8.89
N LEU A 31 -14.29 -13.65 8.33
CA LEU A 31 -13.77 -13.43 6.99
C LEU A 31 -12.30 -13.84 7.05
N LEU A 32 -12.01 -15.07 6.60
CA LEU A 32 -10.63 -15.48 6.38
C LEU A 32 -10.00 -14.44 5.46
N PRO A 33 -8.77 -13.98 5.76
CA PRO A 33 -8.09 -13.05 4.88
C PRO A 33 -8.00 -13.69 3.50
N VAL A 34 -8.63 -13.05 2.51
CA VAL A 34 -8.50 -13.44 1.11
C VAL A 34 -7.03 -13.26 0.75
N MET A 35 -6.30 -14.37 0.67
CA MET A 35 -4.91 -14.34 0.22
C MET A 35 -4.88 -13.78 -1.19
N LYS A 36 -4.25 -12.62 -1.33
CA LYS A 36 -4.05 -11.95 -2.61
C LYS A 36 -3.07 -12.78 -3.47
N ASP A 37 -3.37 -12.92 -4.75
CA ASP A 37 -2.50 -13.63 -5.72
C ASP A 37 -1.33 -12.73 -6.19
N CYS A 38 -0.70 -12.05 -5.23
CA CYS A 38 0.40 -11.10 -5.42
C CYS A 38 1.75 -11.65 -4.87
N ALA A 39 1.80 -12.95 -4.57
CA ALA A 39 3.01 -13.62 -4.11
C ALA A 39 4.05 -13.82 -5.23
N ARG A 40 3.66 -13.60 -6.49
CA ARG A 40 4.51 -13.74 -7.68
C ARG A 40 4.24 -12.60 -8.65
N CYS A 41 5.29 -11.86 -9.00
CA CYS A 41 5.26 -10.88 -10.09
C CYS A 41 6.31 -11.24 -11.16
N PRO A 42 6.12 -10.78 -12.41
CA PRO A 42 7.14 -10.85 -13.45
C PRO A 42 8.46 -10.21 -13.04
N VAL A 43 9.53 -10.50 -13.77
CA VAL A 43 10.80 -9.81 -13.59
C VAL A 43 10.63 -8.33 -13.97
N LEU A 44 11.11 -7.42 -13.11
CA LEU A 44 11.24 -6.01 -13.45
C LEU A 44 12.48 -5.81 -14.31
N VAL A 45 12.32 -5.26 -15.51
CA VAL A 45 13.43 -5.05 -16.45
C VAL A 45 14.18 -3.76 -16.09
N LYS A 46 15.50 -3.84 -16.00
CA LYS A 46 16.38 -2.69 -15.73
C LYS A 46 17.06 -2.27 -17.02
N ILE A 47 16.79 -1.06 -17.48
CA ILE A 47 17.34 -0.54 -18.74
C ILE A 47 18.62 0.24 -18.40
N VAL A 48 19.77 -0.32 -18.78
CA VAL A 48 21.10 0.24 -18.48
C VAL A 48 21.83 0.77 -19.71
N GLU A 49 21.28 0.57 -20.91
CA GLU A 49 21.89 0.99 -22.18
C GLU A 49 21.23 2.24 -22.76
N GLY A 50 22.06 3.05 -23.43
CA GLY A 50 21.68 4.32 -24.05
C GLY A 50 21.83 5.52 -23.10
N ASP A 51 21.32 6.66 -23.56
CA ASP A 51 21.34 7.91 -22.81
C ASP A 51 19.96 8.57 -22.79
N PHE A 52 19.80 9.51 -21.87
CA PHE A 52 18.68 10.44 -21.79
C PHE A 52 19.22 11.84 -22.04
N ASN A 53 19.02 12.37 -23.25
CA ASN A 53 19.52 13.69 -23.65
C ASN A 53 21.03 13.87 -23.40
N GLY A 54 21.83 12.85 -23.72
CA GLY A 54 23.27 12.85 -23.50
C GLY A 54 23.70 12.49 -22.07
N ILE A 55 22.76 12.19 -21.16
CA ILE A 55 23.07 11.68 -19.82
C ILE A 55 23.04 10.15 -19.86
N PRO A 56 24.17 9.45 -19.62
CA PRO A 56 24.20 8.00 -19.69
C PRO A 56 23.32 7.38 -18.60
N LYS A 57 22.65 6.28 -18.95
CA LYS A 57 21.92 5.47 -17.97
C LYS A 57 22.90 4.74 -17.06
N LYS A 58 22.47 4.49 -15.83
CA LYS A 58 23.26 3.81 -14.81
C LYS A 58 22.60 2.50 -14.40
N THR A 59 23.43 1.59 -13.91
CA THR A 59 22.97 0.40 -13.18
C THR A 59 22.33 0.83 -11.87
N ILE A 60 21.21 0.21 -11.52
CA ILE A 60 20.56 0.37 -10.21
C ILE A 60 21.42 -0.34 -9.16
N GLU A 61 21.90 0.40 -8.15
CA GLU A 61 22.83 -0.12 -7.15
C GLU A 61 22.19 -1.06 -6.13
N VAL A 62 20.92 -0.83 -5.77
CA VAL A 62 20.17 -1.74 -4.88
C VAL A 62 18.93 -2.25 -5.58
N ASP A 63 18.76 -3.57 -5.57
CA ASP A 63 17.59 -4.26 -6.10
C ASP A 63 17.27 -5.45 -5.21
N GLU A 64 16.55 -5.18 -4.11
CA GLU A 64 16.36 -6.13 -3.01
C GLU A 64 14.90 -6.51 -2.82
N ALA A 65 14.65 -7.79 -2.55
CA ALA A 65 13.35 -8.22 -2.06
C ALA A 65 13.15 -7.74 -0.61
N VAL A 66 12.02 -7.10 -0.35
CA VAL A 66 11.60 -6.68 1.00
C VAL A 66 10.61 -7.73 1.52
N PRO A 67 10.69 -8.12 2.81
CA PRO A 67 9.73 -9.04 3.40
C PRO A 67 8.30 -8.61 3.11
N ALA A 68 7.44 -9.58 2.78
CA ALA A 68 6.02 -9.31 2.58
C ALA A 68 5.42 -8.71 3.86
N ALA A 69 4.62 -7.65 3.73
CA ALA A 69 3.84 -7.15 4.84
C ALA A 69 2.68 -8.10 5.17
N SER A 70 1.79 -7.69 6.07
CA SER A 70 0.62 -8.47 6.47
C SER A 70 -0.34 -8.81 5.31
N ASP A 71 -0.21 -8.16 4.15
CA ASP A 71 -0.97 -8.43 2.94
C ASP A 71 -0.46 -9.63 2.13
N GLY A 72 0.70 -10.19 2.48
CA GLY A 72 1.31 -11.31 1.76
C GLY A 72 1.89 -10.97 0.38
N CYS A 73 1.85 -9.70 -0.03
CA CYS A 73 2.36 -9.27 -1.32
C CYS A 73 3.88 -9.08 -1.28
N ILE A 74 4.57 -9.58 -2.31
CA ILE A 74 6.00 -9.37 -2.44
C ILE A 74 6.31 -7.91 -2.70
N ARG A 75 7.40 -7.44 -2.09
CA ARG A 75 7.89 -6.07 -2.21
C ARG A 75 9.32 -6.04 -2.68
N ARG A 76 9.70 -4.93 -3.29
CA ARG A 76 11.04 -4.73 -3.85
C ARG A 76 11.50 -3.32 -3.57
N ARG A 77 12.74 -3.15 -3.12
CA ARG A 77 13.35 -1.84 -2.90
C ARG A 77 14.43 -1.59 -3.94
N LEU A 78 14.33 -0.46 -4.62
CA LEU A 78 15.30 0.01 -5.59
C LEU A 78 16.01 1.26 -5.08
N LEU A 79 17.33 1.34 -5.27
CA LEU A 79 18.13 2.53 -5.02
C LEU A 79 18.97 2.85 -6.25
N CYS A 80 18.90 4.09 -6.70
CA CYS A 80 19.75 4.68 -7.72
C CYS A 80 20.52 5.84 -7.08
N SER A 81 21.83 5.72 -6.98
CA SER A 81 22.70 6.76 -6.43
C SER A 81 23.15 7.73 -7.52
N GLY A 82 23.24 9.00 -7.16
CA GLY A 82 23.79 10.03 -8.03
C GLY A 82 25.29 9.89 -8.22
N VAL A 83 25.81 10.37 -9.34
CA VAL A 83 27.25 10.62 -9.50
C VAL A 83 27.69 11.79 -8.63
N GLN A 84 28.99 11.98 -8.46
CA GLN A 84 29.52 13.12 -7.71
C GLN A 84 29.01 14.44 -8.31
N ASN A 85 28.48 15.32 -7.47
CA ASN A 85 27.87 16.60 -7.84
C ASN A 85 26.61 16.49 -8.73
N ALA A 86 25.97 15.32 -8.79
CA ALA A 86 24.69 15.16 -9.47
C ALA A 86 23.66 16.14 -8.90
N GLN A 87 23.13 16.99 -9.77
CA GLN A 87 22.05 17.91 -9.45
C GLN A 87 20.72 17.16 -9.32
N ARG A 88 20.56 16.08 -10.09
CA ARG A 88 19.34 15.27 -10.16
C ARG A 88 19.67 13.81 -10.29
N THR A 89 18.99 12.98 -9.51
CA THR A 89 19.00 11.53 -9.69
C THR A 89 17.56 11.05 -9.70
N PHE A 90 17.18 10.26 -10.69
CA PHE A 90 15.78 9.88 -10.85
C PHE A 90 15.60 8.53 -11.53
N PHE A 91 14.48 7.91 -11.22
CA PHE A 91 13.96 6.76 -11.94
C PHE A 91 12.98 7.23 -13.01
N ARG A 92 13.06 6.67 -14.22
CA ARG A 92 11.97 6.71 -15.20
C ARG A 92 11.30 5.35 -15.26
N TRP A 93 9.98 5.36 -15.20
CA TRP A 93 9.16 4.15 -15.15
C TRP A 93 8.46 3.95 -16.48
N PHE A 94 8.41 2.71 -16.93
CA PHE A 94 7.75 2.35 -18.18
C PHE A 94 6.78 1.18 -17.98
N SER A 95 5.67 1.19 -18.70
CA SER A 95 4.73 0.08 -18.77
C SER A 95 5.23 -1.04 -19.68
N ALA A 96 4.51 -2.16 -19.70
CA ALA A 96 4.88 -3.35 -20.48
C ALA A 96 4.96 -3.12 -22.00
N ASN A 97 4.30 -2.08 -22.52
CA ASN A 97 4.38 -1.67 -23.93
C ASN A 97 5.52 -0.66 -24.21
N GLY A 98 6.36 -0.34 -23.21
CA GLY A 98 7.46 0.61 -23.33
C GLY A 98 7.05 2.09 -23.22
N ALA A 99 5.79 2.42 -22.95
CA ALA A 99 5.38 3.80 -22.71
C ALA A 99 5.86 4.30 -21.34
N GLN A 100 6.35 5.54 -21.26
CA GLN A 100 6.71 6.16 -19.99
C GLN A 100 5.43 6.42 -19.17
N VAL A 101 5.43 5.97 -17.92
CA VAL A 101 4.27 6.09 -17.00
C VAL A 101 4.55 6.98 -15.79
N GLY A 102 5.80 7.37 -15.56
CA GLY A 102 6.12 8.31 -14.50
C GLY A 102 7.61 8.47 -14.25
N GLU A 103 7.94 9.30 -13.26
CA GLU A 103 9.30 9.51 -12.77
C GLU A 103 9.30 9.61 -11.25
N SER A 104 10.40 9.17 -10.63
CA SER A 104 10.65 9.39 -9.20
C SER A 104 11.95 10.18 -9.06
N LEU A 105 11.87 11.36 -8.47
CA LEU A 105 12.98 12.30 -8.37
C LEU A 105 13.63 12.21 -6.98
N GLY A 106 14.94 12.42 -6.93
CA GLY A 106 15.70 12.56 -5.70
C GLY A 106 16.93 13.44 -5.89
N THR A 107 17.49 13.89 -4.76
CA THR A 107 18.68 14.74 -4.70
C THR A 107 19.87 13.90 -4.23
N GLY A 108 20.84 13.68 -5.11
CA GLY A 108 22.01 12.84 -4.87
C GLY A 108 21.73 11.33 -4.82
N HIS A 109 20.49 10.89 -4.58
CA HIS A 109 20.02 9.53 -4.77
C HIS A 109 18.48 9.51 -4.88
N VAL A 110 17.93 8.45 -5.45
CA VAL A 110 16.49 8.15 -5.43
C VAL A 110 16.29 6.72 -4.96
N GLN A 111 15.36 6.54 -4.03
CA GLN A 111 14.92 5.24 -3.55
C GLN A 111 13.42 5.09 -3.81
N GLN A 112 12.99 3.91 -4.28
CA GLN A 112 11.58 3.60 -4.47
C GLN A 112 11.27 2.16 -4.05
N ASN A 113 10.08 1.98 -3.50
CA ASN A 113 9.54 0.67 -3.19
C ASN A 113 8.48 0.30 -4.23
N LEU A 114 8.51 -0.96 -4.65
CA LEU A 114 7.50 -1.57 -5.48
C LEU A 114 6.75 -2.60 -4.66
N VAL A 115 5.44 -2.72 -4.92
CA VAL A 115 4.61 -3.80 -4.42
C VAL A 115 3.98 -4.52 -5.61
N CYS A 116 3.92 -5.85 -5.52
CA CYS A 116 3.18 -6.66 -6.48
C CYS A 116 1.68 -6.54 -6.16
N ASN A 117 0.87 -6.11 -7.12
CA ASN A 117 -0.58 -6.00 -6.93
C ASN A 117 -1.31 -7.33 -7.19
N ASP A 118 -2.63 -7.34 -6.98
CA ASP A 118 -3.48 -8.53 -7.17
C ASP A 118 -3.53 -9.01 -8.64
N ASN A 119 -3.14 -8.16 -9.58
CA ASN A 119 -3.03 -8.47 -11.01
C ASN A 119 -1.64 -8.97 -11.41
N LYS A 120 -0.75 -9.27 -10.45
CA LYS A 120 0.63 -9.70 -10.69
C LYS A 120 1.44 -8.66 -11.46
N GLN A 121 1.21 -7.39 -11.18
CA GLN A 121 1.95 -6.27 -11.76
C GLN A 121 2.71 -5.53 -10.69
N TRP A 122 3.92 -5.07 -11.01
CA TRP A 122 4.64 -4.14 -10.15
C TRP A 122 3.96 -2.78 -10.21
N ILE A 123 3.76 -2.17 -9.05
CA ILE A 123 3.29 -0.80 -8.89
C ILE A 123 4.18 -0.09 -7.87
N LEU A 124 4.29 1.24 -7.97
CA LEU A 124 4.93 2.05 -6.96
C LEU A 124 4.13 2.00 -5.64
N GLU A 125 4.79 1.67 -4.53
CA GLU A 125 4.17 1.65 -3.21
C GLU A 125 3.73 3.06 -2.81
N GLY A 126 2.45 3.23 -2.47
CA GLY A 126 1.86 4.55 -2.18
C GLY A 126 1.48 5.37 -3.42
N GLY A 127 1.64 4.84 -4.63
CA GLY A 127 1.24 5.49 -5.89
C GLY A 127 -0.19 5.17 -6.35
N ASN A 128 -0.55 5.66 -7.55
CA ASN A 128 -1.89 5.51 -8.15
C ASN A 128 -2.14 4.11 -8.78
N ASN A 129 -1.53 3.05 -8.25
CA ASN A 129 -1.61 1.69 -8.79
C ASN A 129 -1.25 1.57 -10.29
N VAL A 130 -0.40 2.47 -10.81
CA VAL A 130 0.02 2.46 -12.22
C VAL A 130 1.04 1.33 -12.43
N PRO A 131 0.76 0.35 -13.32
CA PRO A 131 1.67 -0.76 -13.57
C PRO A 131 2.98 -0.31 -14.20
N VAL A 132 4.09 -0.84 -13.68
CA VAL A 132 5.43 -0.67 -14.23
C VAL A 132 5.99 -2.04 -14.61
N ALA A 133 6.75 -2.08 -15.70
CA ALA A 133 7.41 -3.28 -16.21
C ALA A 133 8.92 -3.09 -16.33
N SER A 134 9.37 -1.86 -16.53
CA SER A 134 10.78 -1.55 -16.60
C SER A 134 11.12 -0.20 -15.98
N VAL A 135 12.40 -0.03 -15.66
CA VAL A 135 12.94 1.16 -14.99
C VAL A 135 14.30 1.55 -15.55
N GLU A 136 14.53 2.84 -15.69
CA GLU A 136 15.83 3.47 -15.98
C GLU A 136 16.32 4.25 -14.75
N CYS A 137 17.61 4.18 -14.44
CA CYS A 137 18.27 5.02 -13.45
C CYS A 137 19.12 6.06 -14.18
N ILE A 138 18.83 7.34 -13.92
CA ILE A 138 19.51 8.48 -14.56
C ILE A 138 20.06 9.38 -13.46
N SER A 139 21.31 9.80 -13.63
CA SER A 139 21.96 10.78 -12.74
C SER A 139 22.63 11.86 -13.58
N ALA A 140 22.20 13.10 -13.36
CA ALA A 140 22.66 14.30 -14.06
C ALA A 140 23.18 15.36 -13.09
#